data_AF-A0A7L3W9M2-F1
#
_entry.id   AF-A0A7L3W9M2-F1
#
_cell.length_a   1.000
_cell.length_b   1.000
_cell.length_c   1.000
_cell.angle_alpha   90.00
_cell.angle_beta   90.00
_cell.angle_gamma   90.00
#
_symmetry.space_group_name_H-M   'P 1'
#
loop_
_entity.id
_entity.type
_entity.pdbx_description
1 polymer ?
#
loop_
_entity_poly.entity_id
_entity_poly.type
_entity_poly.pdbx_seq_one_letter_code
_entity_poly.pdbx_strand_id
1 'polypeptide(L)'
;QLEEFLNFKWLKTSLKEAILLDYYTAGFLWAKEMNFSLIQVSGFMDLLNFLLENLRDKHMTLGDNLKELGRAMTGIGESDSEKSGDLNLFSIEEAKAVIDYL
;
A
#
# COMPACT_ATOMS: atom_id res chain seq x y z
N GLN A 1 -9.70 -3.71 16.77
CA GLN A 1 -8.76 -4.63 16.08
C GLN A 1 -7.90 -3.92 15.02
N LEU A 2 -8.42 -3.39 13.90
CA LEU A 2 -7.60 -2.61 12.93
C LEU A 2 -7.46 -1.12 13.33
N GLU A 3 -8.55 -0.50 13.83
CA GLU A 3 -8.53 0.87 14.37
C GLU A 3 -7.49 1.07 15.50
N GLU A 4 -7.31 0.03 16.33
CA GLU A 4 -6.34 0.01 17.43
C GLU A 4 -4.91 -0.10 16.90
N PHE A 5 -4.68 -0.92 15.87
CA PHE A 5 -3.39 -1.04 15.21
C PHE A 5 -2.97 0.28 14.55
N LEU A 6 -3.92 0.96 13.91
CA LEU A 6 -3.72 2.29 13.32
C LEU A 6 -3.68 3.42 14.36
N ASN A 7 -3.90 3.12 15.65
CA ASN A 7 -3.90 4.07 16.76
C ASN A 7 -4.88 5.25 16.55
N PHE A 8 -6.04 4.99 15.96
CA PHE A 8 -7.09 6.00 15.75
C PHE A 8 -7.88 6.22 17.04
N LYS A 9 -7.94 7.46 17.49
CA LYS A 9 -8.55 7.84 18.79
C LYS A 9 -9.90 8.55 18.63
N TRP A 10 -10.21 9.01 17.42
CA TRP A 10 -11.30 9.91 17.13
C TRP A 10 -12.14 9.42 15.95
N LEU A 11 -12.17 8.12 15.66
CA LEU A 11 -12.83 7.55 14.48
C LEU A 11 -14.27 8.07 14.28
N LYS A 12 -15.04 8.24 15.37
CA LYS A 12 -16.43 8.72 15.34
C LYS A 12 -16.58 10.21 15.02
N THR A 13 -15.52 10.99 15.16
CA THR A 13 -15.53 12.46 15.05
C THR A 13 -14.50 13.00 14.05
N SER A 14 -13.61 12.16 13.53
CA SER A 14 -12.56 12.49 12.58
C SER A 14 -12.85 11.81 11.25
N LEU A 15 -13.36 12.59 10.29
CA LEU A 15 -13.55 12.14 8.91
C LEU A 15 -12.24 11.59 8.31
N LYS A 16 -11.10 12.19 8.68
CA LYS A 16 -9.79 11.73 8.23
C LYS A 16 -9.48 10.31 8.72
N GLU A 17 -9.69 10.01 10.00
CA GLU A 17 -9.43 8.68 10.54
C GLU A 17 -10.40 7.64 9.96
N ALA A 18 -11.66 8.02 9.76
CA ALA A 18 -12.65 7.15 9.12
C ALA A 18 -12.24 6.79 7.67
N ILE A 19 -11.86 7.78 6.86
CA ILE A 19 -11.40 7.56 5.48
C ILE A 19 -10.15 6.67 5.44
N LEU A 20 -9.21 6.87 6.37
CA LEU A 20 -8.01 6.03 6.43
C LEU A 20 -8.35 4.58 6.81
N LEU A 21 -9.30 4.38 7.74
CA LEU A 21 -9.75 3.03 8.09
C LEU A 21 -10.42 2.36 6.89
N ASP A 22 -11.28 3.08 6.16
CA ASP A 22 -11.93 2.57 4.95
C ASP A 22 -10.90 2.21 3.88
N TYR A 23 -9.89 3.05 3.67
CA TYR A 23 -8.79 2.81 2.72
C TYR A 23 -8.06 1.48 2.99
N TYR A 24 -7.57 1.28 4.22
CA TYR A 24 -6.86 0.05 4.57
C TYR A 24 -7.80 -1.17 4.62
N THR A 25 -9.05 -1.00 5.03
CA THR A 25 -10.02 -2.11 5.10
C THR A 25 -10.41 -2.57 3.70
N ALA A 26 -10.68 -1.64 2.77
CA ALA A 26 -10.97 -1.95 1.37
C ALA A 26 -9.79 -2.67 0.71
N GLY A 27 -8.56 -2.19 0.95
CA GLY A 27 -7.35 -2.84 0.46
C GLY A 27 -7.19 -4.27 0.98
N PHE A 28 -7.30 -4.45 2.30
CA PHE A 28 -7.20 -5.77 2.91
C PHE A 28 -8.26 -6.74 2.38
N LEU A 29 -9.52 -6.30 2.25
CA LEU A 29 -10.60 -7.13 1.70
C LEU A 29 -10.33 -7.54 0.26
N TRP A 30 -9.89 -6.61 -0.59
CA TRP A 30 -9.54 -6.91 -1.97
C TRP A 30 -8.40 -7.93 -2.06
N ALA A 31 -7.32 -7.76 -1.27
CA ALA A 31 -6.21 -8.71 -1.24
C ALA A 31 -6.66 -10.13 -0.79
N LYS A 32 -7.63 -10.20 0.12
CA LYS A 32 -8.25 -11.47 0.54
C LYS A 32 -9.06 -12.11 -0.59
N GLU A 33 -9.81 -11.34 -1.37
CA GLU A 33 -10.58 -11.81 -2.53
C GLU A 33 -9.66 -12.34 -3.64
N MET A 34 -8.49 -11.73 -3.81
CA MET A 34 -7.44 -12.20 -4.73
C MET A 34 -6.72 -13.48 -4.27
N ASN A 35 -7.07 -14.03 -3.10
CA ASN A 35 -6.46 -15.22 -2.49
C ASN A 35 -4.95 -15.09 -2.25
N PHE A 36 -4.46 -13.88 -2.00
CA PHE A 36 -3.07 -13.66 -1.63
C PHE A 36 -2.70 -14.41 -0.36
N SER A 37 -1.48 -14.97 -0.34
CA SER A 37 -0.86 -15.51 0.87
C SER A 37 -0.68 -14.42 1.92
N LEU A 38 -0.47 -14.79 3.19
CA LEU A 38 -0.26 -13.81 4.26
C LEU A 38 0.91 -12.84 3.95
N ILE A 39 1.98 -13.35 3.35
CA ILE A 39 3.15 -12.56 2.97
C ILE A 39 2.78 -11.56 1.86
N GLN A 40 2.04 -12.00 0.84
CA GLN A 40 1.56 -11.14 -0.23
C GLN A 40 0.56 -10.09 0.28
N VAL A 41 -0.34 -10.44 1.20
CA VAL A 41 -1.23 -9.47 1.85
C VAL A 41 -0.40 -8.41 2.60
N SER A 42 0.64 -8.81 3.33
CA SER A 42 1.53 -7.85 4.01
C SER A 42 2.18 -6.89 3.01
N GLY A 43 2.85 -7.43 1.98
CA GLY A 43 3.51 -6.59 0.97
C GLY A 43 2.54 -5.66 0.23
N PHE A 44 1.30 -6.10 -0.01
CA PHE A 44 0.26 -5.23 -0.58
C PHE A 44 -0.15 -4.10 0.39
N MET A 45 -0.33 -4.41 1.68
CA MET A 45 -0.64 -3.39 2.69
C MET A 45 0.52 -2.39 2.86
N ASP A 46 1.76 -2.84 2.72
CA ASP A 46 2.95 -1.99 2.72
C ASP A 46 2.98 -1.07 1.49
N LEU A 47 2.57 -1.53 0.30
CA LEU A 47 2.38 -0.68 -0.89
C LEU A 47 1.30 0.39 -0.68
N LEU A 48 0.16 0.04 -0.08
CA LEU A 48 -0.89 1.00 0.24
C LEU A 48 -0.39 2.08 1.21
N ASN A 49 0.39 1.68 2.22
CA ASN A 49 0.99 2.60 3.16
C ASN A 49 2.04 3.50 2.48
N PHE A 50 2.90 2.93 1.64
CA PHE A 50 3.92 3.65 0.87
C PHE A 50 3.29 4.77 0.03
N LEU A 51 2.21 4.47 -0.70
CA LEU A 51 1.50 5.46 -1.52
C LEU A 51 0.91 6.57 -0.66
N LEU A 52 0.32 6.22 0.48
CA LEU A 52 -0.29 7.19 1.38
C LEU A 52 0.77 8.10 2.03
N GLU A 53 1.91 7.55 2.47
CA GLU A 53 3.03 8.31 3.05
C GLU A 53 3.61 9.32 2.06
N ASN A 54 3.75 8.94 0.78
CA ASN A 54 4.22 9.84 -0.27
C ASN A 54 3.31 11.07 -0.45
N LEU A 55 1.99 10.89 -0.36
CA LEU A 55 1.04 11.99 -0.44
C LEU A 55 0.99 12.82 0.85
N ARG A 56 0.92 12.14 2.00
CA ARG A 56 0.67 12.77 3.30
C ARG A 56 1.90 13.49 3.83
N ASP A 57 3.05 12.82 3.81
CA ASP A 57 4.24 13.26 4.54
C ASP A 57 5.27 13.90 3.59
N LYS A 58 5.36 13.40 2.35
CA LYS A 58 6.26 13.96 1.33
C LYS A 58 5.58 14.98 0.41
N HIS A 59 4.27 15.18 0.54
CA HIS A 59 3.47 16.10 -0.28
C HIS A 59 3.66 15.93 -1.79
N MET A 60 3.89 14.69 -2.24
CA MET A 60 4.06 14.39 -3.65
C MET A 60 2.76 14.62 -4.43
N THR A 61 2.89 15.00 -5.69
CA THR A 61 1.75 14.94 -6.61
C THR A 61 1.37 13.47 -6.85
N LEU A 62 0.10 13.22 -7.23
CA LEU A 62 -0.33 11.88 -7.59
C LEU A 62 0.54 11.28 -8.71
N GLY A 63 0.87 12.09 -9.71
CA GLY A 63 1.72 11.66 -10.83
C GLY A 63 3.12 11.27 -10.39
N ASP A 64 3.73 11.99 -9.45
CA ASP A 64 5.06 11.64 -8.93
C ASP A 64 5.00 10.42 -8.00
N ASN A 65 3.92 10.27 -7.24
CA ASN A 65 3.70 9.07 -6.42
C ASN A 65 3.61 7.80 -7.28
N LEU A 66 2.89 7.85 -8.40
CA LEU A 66 2.79 6.73 -9.34
C LEU A 66 4.12 6.41 -10.04
N LYS A 67 4.96 7.43 -10.30
CA LYS A 67 6.33 7.20 -10.81
C LYS A 67 7.19 6.47 -9.78
N GLU A 68 7.10 6.86 -8.51
CA GLU A 68 7.82 6.21 -7.41
C GLU A 68 7.31 4.78 -7.17
N LEU A 69 6.00 4.54 -7.31
CA LEU A 69 5.46 3.19 -7.36
C LEU A 69 6.12 2.40 -8.49
N GLY A 70 6.08 2.90 -9.73
CA GLY A 70 6.72 2.24 -10.87
C GLY A 70 8.22 1.94 -10.65
N ARG A 71 8.96 2.82 -9.95
CA ARG A 71 10.36 2.61 -9.57
C ARG A 71 10.52 1.51 -8.52
N ALA A 72 9.73 1.55 -7.45
CA ALA A 72 9.69 0.50 -6.44
C ALA A 72 9.31 -0.85 -7.06
N MET A 73 8.50 -0.83 -8.12
CA MET A 73 8.02 -2.01 -8.80
C MET A 73 9.01 -2.61 -9.82
N THR A 74 9.94 -1.81 -10.35
CA THR A 74 10.86 -2.24 -11.41
C THR A 74 12.23 -2.72 -10.90
N GLY A 75 12.49 -2.63 -9.59
CA GLY A 75 13.73 -3.15 -8.99
C GLY A 75 15.00 -2.61 -9.64
N ILE A 76 15.01 -1.34 -10.05
CA ILE A 76 16.15 -0.77 -10.79
C ILE A 76 17.37 -0.77 -9.87
N GLY A 77 18.38 -1.52 -10.31
CA GLY A 77 19.60 -1.82 -9.58
C GLY A 77 20.41 -0.61 -9.12
N GLU A 78 21.26 -0.89 -8.14
CA GLU A 78 22.23 0.01 -7.50
C GLU A 78 21.61 1.05 -6.54
N SER A 79 21.27 0.61 -5.32
CA SER A 79 21.81 1.18 -4.06
C SER A 79 20.93 0.81 -2.85
N ASP A 80 21.59 0.23 -1.86
CA ASP A 80 21.25 0.10 -0.43
C ASP A 80 20.01 0.86 0.08
N SER A 81 18.82 0.33 -0.22
CA SER A 81 17.62 0.61 0.54
C SER A 81 16.92 -0.72 0.78
N GLU A 82 16.83 -1.14 2.03
CA GLU A 82 16.18 -2.37 2.51
C GLU A 82 14.66 -2.48 2.16
N LYS A 83 14.14 -1.61 1.28
CA LYS A 83 12.73 -1.54 0.86
C LYS A 83 12.44 -2.07 -0.55
N SER A 84 13.44 -2.50 -1.34
CA SER A 84 13.18 -3.13 -2.64
C SER A 84 12.87 -4.63 -2.48
N GLY A 85 11.70 -4.96 -1.93
CA GLY A 85 11.38 -6.34 -1.53
C GLY A 85 9.98 -6.88 -1.86
N ASP A 86 8.98 -6.04 -2.13
CA ASP A 86 7.59 -6.52 -2.03
C ASP A 86 6.98 -7.10 -3.30
N LEU A 87 7.48 -6.80 -4.50
CA LEU A 87 6.88 -7.36 -5.72
C LEU A 87 7.49 -8.65 -6.24
N ASN A 88 8.67 -9.02 -5.75
CA ASN A 88 9.14 -10.39 -5.91
C ASN A 88 8.19 -11.40 -5.23
N LEU A 89 7.24 -10.91 -4.42
CA LEU A 89 6.19 -11.69 -3.77
C LEU A 89 5.00 -12.00 -4.70
N PHE A 90 4.82 -11.28 -5.81
CA PHE A 90 3.70 -11.46 -6.74
C PHE A 90 4.15 -12.01 -8.09
N SER A 91 3.36 -12.92 -8.67
CA SER A 91 3.46 -13.27 -10.08
C SER A 91 3.16 -12.06 -10.98
N ILE A 92 3.47 -12.16 -12.27
CA ILE A 92 3.21 -11.07 -13.24
C ILE A 92 1.72 -10.73 -13.28
N GLU A 93 0.85 -11.73 -13.22
CA GLU A 93 -0.60 -11.56 -13.23
C GLU A 93 -1.10 -10.89 -11.95
N GLU A 94 -0.59 -11.31 -10.79
CA GLU A 94 -0.93 -10.70 -9.50
C GLU A 94 -0.40 -9.27 -9.40
N ALA A 95 0.81 -9.00 -9.88
CA ALA A 95 1.39 -7.66 -9.91
C ALA A 95 0.58 -6.71 -10.80
N LYS A 96 0.07 -7.18 -11.94
CA LYS A 96 -0.87 -6.39 -12.77
C LYS A 96 -2.16 -6.09 -12.02
N ALA A 97 -2.75 -7.08 -11.35
CA ALA A 97 -3.95 -6.88 -10.56
C ALA A 97 -3.74 -5.87 -9.42
N VAL A 98 -2.56 -5.89 -8.78
CA VAL A 98 -2.17 -4.88 -7.78
C VAL A 98 -2.12 -3.48 -8.40
N ILE A 99 -1.47 -3.31 -9.57
CA ILE A 99 -1.44 -2.01 -10.26
C ILE A 99 -2.86 -1.55 -10.63
N ASP A 100 -3.70 -2.44 -11.14
CA ASP A 100 -5.05 -2.10 -11.60
C ASP A 100 -5.97 -1.68 -10.44
N TYR A 101 -5.70 -2.15 -9.22
CA TYR A 101 -6.44 -1.75 -8.03
C TYR A 101 -6.02 -0.37 -7.49
N LEU A 102 -4.72 -0.08 -7.53
CA LEU A 102 -4.10 1.12 -6.95
C LEU A 102 -4.34 2.39 -7.79
#